data_AF-A0A651FRH2-F1
#
_entry.id   AF-A0A651FRH2-F1
#
_cell.length_a   1.000
_cell.length_b   1.000
_cell.length_c   1.000
_cell.angle_alpha   90.00
_cell.angle_beta   90.00
_cell.angle_gamma   90.00
#
_symmetry.space_group_name_H-M   'P 1'
#
loop_
_entity.id
_entity.type
_entity.pdbx_description
1 polymer ?
#
loop_
_entity_poly.entity_id
_entity_poly.type
_entity_poly.pdbx_seq_one_letter_code
_entity_poly.pdbx_strand_id
1 'polypeptide(L)' 'MSGEIVNLRLARKRKAREEAEAKAADNRVKFGRAKAEKSLTAATKALDGKKLEAHRREHGDDPGDD' A
#
# COMPACT_ATOMS: atom_id res chain seq x y z
N MET A 1 -27.07 -46.50 5.13
CA MET A 1 -26.08 -45.45 4.88
C MET A 1 -26.82 -44.14 4.67
N SER A 2 -26.76 -43.23 5.64
CA SER A 2 -27.38 -41.91 5.54
C SER A 2 -26.50 -41.01 4.69
N GLY A 3 -26.95 -40.67 3.49
CA GLY A 3 -26.29 -39.66 2.66
C GLY A 3 -26.40 -38.29 3.33
N GLU A 4 -25.27 -37.66 3.63
CA GLU A 4 -25.23 -36.33 4.23
C GLU A 4 -25.74 -35.30 3.20
N ILE A 5 -26.85 -34.62 3.53
CA ILE A 5 -27.46 -33.62 2.65
C ILE A 5 -26.60 -32.35 2.73
N VAL A 6 -25.68 -32.19 1.79
CA VAL A 6 -24.78 -31.02 1.75
C VAL A 6 -25.45 -29.86 1.03
N ASN A 7 -25.50 -28.69 1.67
CA ASN A 7 -26.03 -27.48 1.05
C ASN A 7 -25.00 -26.89 0.06
N LEU A 8 -25.14 -27.22 -1.22
CA LEU A 8 -24.25 -26.75 -2.29
C LEU A 8 -24.18 -25.23 -2.41
N ARG A 9 -25.24 -24.49 -2.07
CA ARG A 9 -25.23 -23.02 -2.08
C ARG A 9 -24.30 -22.47 -1.01
N LEU A 10 -24.33 -23.05 0.20
CA LEU A 10 -23.42 -22.65 1.28
C LEU A 10 -21.97 -23.01 0.95
N ALA A 11 -21.75 -24.20 0.38
CA ALA A 11 -20.43 -24.64 -0.07
C ALA A 11 -19.84 -23.69 -1.13
N ARG A 12 -20.62 -23.34 -2.17
CA ARG A 12 -20.21 -22.36 -3.18
C ARG A 12 -19.92 -20.99 -2.59
N LYS A 13 -20.73 -20.53 -1.63
CA LYS A 13 -20.53 -19.25 -0.95
C LYS A 13 -19.25 -19.23 -0.13
N ARG A 14 -18.91 -20.32 0.56
CA ARG A 14 -17.63 -20.45 1.28
C ARG A 14 -16.45 -20.38 0.31
N LYS A 15 -16.47 -21.19 -0.75
CA LYS A 15 -15.43 -21.19 -1.78
C LYS A 15 -15.22 -19.80 -2.39
N ALA A 16 -16.30 -19.08 -2.72
CA ALA A 16 -16.21 -17.73 -3.27
C ALA A 16 -15.58 -16.72 -2.29
N ARG A 17 -15.81 -16.87 -0.97
CA ARG A 17 -15.17 -16.02 0.04
C ARG A 17 -13.69 -16.34 0.17
N GLU A 18 -13.32 -17.61 0.21
CA GLU A 18 -11.92 -18.06 0.26
C GLU A 18 -11.13 -17.55 -0.95
N GLU A 19 -11.69 -17.65 -2.15
CA GLU A 19 -11.08 -17.10 -3.37
C GLU A 19 -10.90 -15.58 -3.32
N ALA A 20 -11.87 -14.86 -2.74
CA ALA A 20 -11.79 -13.41 -2.57
C ALA A 20 -10.71 -13.01 -1.54
N GLU A 21 -10.58 -13.75 -0.45
CA GLU A 21 -9.53 -13.56 0.56
C GLU A 21 -8.14 -13.85 0.01
N ALA A 22 -7.98 -14.92 -0.76
CA ALA A 22 -6.73 -15.24 -1.44
C ALA A 22 -6.32 -14.13 -2.41
N LYS A 23 -7.25 -13.64 -3.25
CA LYS A 23 -7.02 -12.49 -4.13
C LYS A 23 -6.68 -11.23 -3.35
N ALA A 24 -7.32 -10.99 -2.21
CA ALA A 24 -7.02 -9.86 -1.35
C ALA A 24 -5.62 -9.96 -0.74
N ALA A 25 -5.19 -11.15 -0.30
CA ALA A 25 -3.83 -11.40 0.18
C ALA A 25 -2.79 -11.17 -0.93
N ASP A 26 -3.01 -11.72 -2.13
CA ASP A 26 -2.19 -11.46 -3.31
C ASP A 26 -2.10 -9.96 -3.61
N ASN A 27 -3.22 -9.25 -3.55
CA ASN A 27 -3.24 -7.81 -3.80
C ASN A 27 -2.55 -7.01 -2.68
N ARG A 28 -2.60 -7.46 -1.42
CA ARG A 28 -1.81 -6.86 -0.33
C ARG A 28 -0.33 -7.04 -0.56
N VAL A 29 0.10 -8.20 -1.07
CA VAL A 29 1.51 -8.46 -1.40
C VAL A 29 1.94 -7.67 -2.65
N LYS A 30 1.18 -7.77 -3.74
CA LYS A 30 1.48 -7.14 -5.05
C LYS A 30 1.39 -5.63 -5.00
N PHE A 31 0.38 -5.10 -4.31
CA PHE A 31 0.13 -3.66 -4.26
C PHE A 31 0.56 -3.01 -2.93
N GLY A 32 0.99 -3.83 -1.97
CA GLY A 32 1.96 -3.56 -0.88
C GLY A 32 1.54 -2.59 0.20
N ARG A 33 0.67 -1.63 -0.12
CA ARG A 33 0.28 -0.54 0.76
C ARG A 33 -1.18 -0.18 0.49
N ALA A 34 -1.94 0.02 1.56
CA ALA A 34 -3.29 0.54 1.45
C ALA A 34 -3.27 1.95 0.84
N LYS A 35 -4.35 2.37 0.17
CA LYS A 35 -4.45 3.72 -0.42
C LYS A 35 -4.17 4.82 0.62
N ALA A 36 -4.65 4.64 1.85
CA ALA A 36 -4.40 5.54 2.97
C ALA A 36 -2.90 5.63 3.32
N GLU A 37 -2.19 4.50 3.38
CA GLU A 37 -0.75 4.46 3.67
C GLU A 37 0.09 5.08 2.55
N LYS A 38 -0.30 4.85 1.28
CA LYS A 38 0.33 5.52 0.13
C LYS A 38 0.15 7.04 0.21
N SER A 39 -1.05 7.49 0.53
CA SER A 39 -1.37 8.91 0.69
C SER A 39 -0.60 9.55 1.83
N LEU A 40 -0.54 8.89 2.99
CA LEU A 40 0.23 9.35 4.15
C LEU A 40 1.71 9.46 3.81
N THR A 41 2.29 8.41 3.22
CA THR A 41 3.71 8.40 2.82
C THR A 41 4.03 9.52 1.82
N ALA A 42 3.15 9.76 0.84
CA ALA A 42 3.33 10.83 -0.13
C ALA A 42 3.27 12.22 0.54
N ALA A 43 2.33 12.42 1.46
CA ALA A 43 2.22 13.66 2.22
C ALA A 43 3.45 13.91 3.11
N THR A 44 3.94 12.89 3.81
CA THR A 44 5.17 12.96 4.60
C THR A 44 6.37 13.33 3.73
N LYS A 45 6.57 12.63 2.60
CA LYS A 45 7.66 12.96 1.66
C LYS A 45 7.58 14.39 1.13
N ALA A 46 6.38 14.87 0.81
CA ALA A 46 6.20 16.24 0.33
C ALA A 46 6.53 17.28 1.41
N LEU A 47 6.14 17.03 2.66
CA LEU A 47 6.47 17.88 3.80
C LEU A 47 7.98 17.89 4.05
N ASP A 48 8.62 16.72 4.05
CA ASP A 48 10.06 16.60 4.27
C ASP A 48 10.85 17.27 3.13
N GLY A 49 10.43 17.09 1.88
CA GLY A 49 10.98 17.82 0.74
C GLY A 49 10.91 19.33 0.95
N LYS A 50 9.73 19.87 1.31
CA LYS A 50 9.57 21.30 1.61
C LYS A 50 10.47 21.79 2.74
N LYS A 51 10.64 21.00 3.81
CA LYS A 51 11.57 21.34 4.90
C LYS A 51 13.03 21.39 4.40
N LEU A 52 13.44 20.39 3.62
CA LEU A 52 14.78 20.34 3.03
C LEU A 52 15.01 21.49 2.04
N GLU A 53 14.02 21.88 1.25
CA GLU A 53 14.03 23.09 0.41
C GLU A 53 14.20 24.36 1.25
N ALA A 54 13.38 24.54 2.30
CA ALA A 54 13.44 25.73 3.16
C ALA A 54 14.76 25.86 3.94
N HIS A 55 15.42 24.74 4.25
CA HIS A 55 16.71 24.72 4.93
C HIS A 55 17.90 24.61 3.97
N ARG A 56 17.66 24.58 2.66
CA ARG A 56 18.73 24.58 1.67
C ARG A 56 19.43 25.93 1.75
N ARG A 57 20.70 25.90 2.14
CA ARG A 57 21.58 27.02 1.85
C ARG A 57 21.92 26.87 0.38
N GLU A 58 21.57 27.86 -0.42
CA GLU A 58 22.27 28.03 -1.69
C GLU A 58 23.73 28.23 -1.30
N HIS A 59 24.59 27.27 -1.59
CA HIS A 59 25.99 27.63 -1.83
C HIS A 59 25.88 28.59 -3.02
N GLY A 60 25.77 29.88 -2.71
CA GLY A 60 26.13 30.91 -3.66
C GLY A 60 27.51 30.51 -4.17
N ASP A 61 27.70 30.70 -5.47
CA ASP A 61 29.02 30.77 -6.07
C ASP A 61 30.00 31.34 -5.03
N ASP A 62 30.81 30.47 -4.44
CA ASP A 62 31.96 30.85 -3.65
C ASP A 62 33.04 30.98 -4.73
N PRO A 63 33.33 32.19 -5.24
CA PRO A 63 34.45 32.33 -6.14
C PRO A 63 35.66 31.99 -5.28
N GLY A 64 36.34 30.90 -5.64
CA GLY A 64 37.53 30.44 -4.96
C GLY A 64 38.45 31.62 -4.66
N ASP A 65 38.81 31.72 -3.40
CA ASP A 65 39.84 32.59 -2.85
C ASP A 65 41.17 32.22 -3.54
N ASP A 66 41.54 32.98 -4.59
CA ASP A 66 42.87 33.06 -5.23
C ASP A 66 43.09 34.51 -5.71
#